data_AF-A0A970CZ55-F1
#
_entry.id   AF-A0A970CZ55-F1
#
_cell.length_a   1.000
_cell.length_b   1.000
_cell.length_c   1.000
_cell.angle_alpha   90.00
_cell.angle_beta   90.00
_cell.angle_gamma   90.00
#
_symmetry.space_group_name_H-M   'P 1'
#
loop_
_entity.id
_entity.type
_entity.pdbx_description
1 polymer ?
#
loop_
_entity_poly.entity_id
_entity_poly.type
_entity_poly.pdbx_seq_one_letter_code
_entity_poly.pdbx_strand_id
1 'polypeptide(L)'
;LIAKPAFIFFSEEGPGSQHALLIYSLIAGGIVGIALQRSRICTAGAFRDLFIMKDTHYLWGILGLFVIALVGNLVLNPAGFKLGFVEQPVAHNAHLWNFLGMTLTGICATLLGGCPIRQTVLCAQGDTDAGITVIGLIVGAAFCHNFGLASSGKGPTFNGQVAVVLGIVLVLIYAFTAIRNKEA
;
A
#
# COMPACT_ATOMS: atom_id res chain seq x y z
N LEU A 1 -21.95 -4.34 -7.83
CA LEU A 1 -23.02 -4.04 -6.84
C LEU A 1 -24.36 -4.42 -7.45
N ILE A 2 -25.21 -5.14 -6.73
CA ILE A 2 -26.51 -5.66 -7.23
C ILE A 2 -27.62 -4.58 -7.25
N ALA A 3 -27.43 -3.45 -6.56
CA ALA A 3 -28.30 -2.28 -6.68
C ALA A 3 -27.47 -0.98 -6.62
N LYS A 4 -27.84 0.01 -7.45
CA LYS A 4 -27.24 1.36 -7.50
C LYS A 4 -28.15 2.34 -6.75
N PRO A 5 -27.84 2.72 -5.50
CA PRO A 5 -28.50 3.86 -4.90
C PRO A 5 -27.94 5.18 -5.46
N ALA A 6 -28.79 6.19 -5.61
CA ALA A 6 -28.50 7.45 -6.30
C ALA A 6 -27.42 8.34 -5.64
N PHE A 7 -26.98 8.00 -4.42
CA PHE A 7 -25.99 8.78 -3.65
C PHE A 7 -24.54 8.30 -3.81
N ILE A 8 -24.29 7.16 -4.48
CA ILE A 8 -22.93 6.65 -4.70
C ILE A 8 -22.43 7.15 -6.06
N PHE A 9 -21.53 8.13 -6.01
CA PHE A 9 -20.75 8.55 -7.19
C PHE A 9 -19.76 7.45 -7.56
N PHE A 10 -19.99 6.79 -8.70
CA PHE A 10 -18.98 5.92 -9.29
C PHE A 10 -18.04 6.78 -10.14
N SER A 11 -16.74 6.64 -9.93
CA SER A 11 -15.74 7.26 -10.80
C SER A 11 -15.96 6.74 -12.22
N GLU A 12 -16.24 7.62 -13.18
CA GLU A 12 -16.37 7.25 -14.60
C GLU A 12 -14.98 7.06 -15.24
N GLU A 13 -13.97 7.78 -14.74
CA GLU A 13 -12.59 7.68 -15.20
C GLU A 13 -11.62 7.35 -14.05
N GLY A 14 -10.55 6.62 -14.37
CA GLY A 14 -9.48 6.23 -13.44
C GLY A 14 -9.38 4.72 -13.19
N PRO A 15 -8.29 4.24 -12.56
CA PRO A 15 -8.07 2.81 -12.34
C PRO A 15 -9.13 2.14 -11.44
N GLY A 16 -9.85 2.92 -10.62
CA GLY A 16 -10.98 2.42 -9.82
C GLY A 16 -12.26 2.15 -10.61
N SER A 17 -12.38 2.67 -11.83
CA SER A 17 -13.53 2.41 -12.73
C SER A 17 -13.31 1.20 -13.64
N GLN A 18 -12.08 0.69 -13.73
CA GLN A 18 -11.75 -0.55 -14.42
C GLN A 18 -11.99 -1.75 -13.51
N HIS A 19 -13.24 -2.20 -13.43
CA HIS A 19 -13.60 -3.38 -12.64
C HIS A 19 -13.56 -4.65 -13.49
N ALA A 20 -12.74 -5.61 -13.07
CA ALA A 20 -12.87 -6.99 -13.53
C ALA A 20 -14.17 -7.61 -12.99
N LEU A 21 -14.67 -8.63 -13.69
CA LEU A 21 -15.80 -9.44 -13.22
C LEU A 21 -15.52 -9.96 -11.80
N LEU A 22 -16.46 -9.71 -10.87
CA LEU A 22 -16.33 -9.95 -9.42
C LEU A 22 -15.77 -11.35 -9.11
N ILE A 23 -16.24 -12.36 -9.82
CA ILE A 23 -15.85 -13.76 -9.62
C ILE A 23 -14.35 -13.95 -9.89
N TYR A 24 -13.82 -13.40 -10.98
CA TYR A 24 -12.39 -13.52 -11.29
C TYR A 24 -11.52 -12.80 -10.25
N SER A 25 -11.96 -11.62 -9.77
CA SER A 25 -11.23 -10.91 -8.71
C SER A 25 -11.23 -11.66 -7.37
N LEU A 26 -12.34 -12.33 -7.02
CA LEU A 26 -12.43 -13.14 -5.80
C LEU A 26 -11.55 -14.38 -5.88
N ILE A 27 -11.55 -15.08 -7.02
CA ILE A 27 -10.70 -16.26 -7.22
C ILE A 27 -9.22 -15.86 -7.17
N ALA A 28 -8.83 -14.84 -7.93
CA ALA A 28 -7.44 -14.36 -7.96
C ALA A 28 -7.00 -13.86 -6.57
N GLY A 29 -7.83 -13.07 -5.89
CA GLY A 29 -7.58 -12.58 -4.54
C GLY A 29 -7.48 -13.71 -3.52
N GLY A 30 -8.30 -14.76 -3.64
CA GLY A 30 -8.24 -15.95 -2.79
C GLY A 30 -6.93 -16.72 -2.97
N ILE A 31 -6.49 -16.95 -4.20
CA ILE A 31 -5.21 -17.61 -4.50
C ILE A 31 -4.04 -16.82 -3.93
N VAL A 32 -4.00 -15.50 -4.20
CA VAL A 32 -2.94 -14.61 -3.70
C VAL A 32 -2.98 -14.53 -2.18
N GLY A 33 -4.18 -14.46 -1.57
CA GLY A 33 -4.37 -14.45 -0.13
C GLY A 33 -3.82 -15.69 0.56
N ILE A 34 -4.11 -16.89 0.02
CA ILE A 34 -3.57 -18.16 0.53
C ILE A 34 -2.02 -18.17 0.42
N ALA A 35 -1.48 -17.72 -0.71
CA ALA A 35 -0.04 -17.64 -0.91
C ALA A 35 0.63 -16.68 0.09
N LEU A 36 0.06 -15.49 0.30
CA LEU A 36 0.56 -14.48 1.24
C LEU A 36 0.44 -14.93 2.70
N GLN A 37 -0.65 -15.62 3.06
CA GLN A 37 -0.85 -16.19 4.39
C GLN A 37 0.22 -17.24 4.73
N ARG A 38 0.52 -18.14 3.79
CA ARG A 38 1.51 -19.21 4.01
C ARG A 38 2.95 -18.70 3.98
N SER A 39 3.27 -17.82 3.04
CA SER A 39 4.63 -17.30 2.87
C SER A 39 5.02 -16.28 3.94
N ARG A 40 4.03 -15.69 4.64
CA ARG A 40 4.23 -14.67 5.69
C ARG A 40 5.12 -13.51 5.23
N ILE A 41 5.18 -13.22 3.93
CA ILE A 41 6.07 -12.17 3.41
C ILE A 41 5.72 -10.82 4.04
N CYS A 42 6.74 -10.03 4.31
CA CYS A 42 6.61 -8.66 4.78
C CYS A 42 7.74 -7.84 4.18
N THR A 43 7.42 -6.78 3.46
CA THR A 43 8.44 -5.91 2.84
C THR A 43 9.39 -5.32 3.86
N ALA A 44 8.84 -4.80 4.97
CA ALA A 44 9.64 -4.29 6.08
C ALA A 44 10.44 -5.40 6.77
N GLY A 45 9.84 -6.58 6.94
CA GLY A 45 10.50 -7.76 7.51
C GLY A 45 11.67 -8.25 6.65
N ALA A 46 11.54 -8.22 5.32
CA ALA A 46 12.62 -8.66 4.43
C ALA A 46 13.87 -7.78 4.54
N PHE A 47 13.71 -6.45 4.62
CA PHE A 47 14.85 -5.57 4.84
C PHE A 47 15.44 -5.73 6.24
N ARG A 48 14.60 -5.87 7.27
CA ARG A 48 15.07 -6.15 8.64
C ARG A 48 15.87 -7.45 8.70
N ASP A 49 15.35 -8.52 8.12
CA ASP A 49 15.96 -9.85 8.19
C ASP A 49 17.23 -9.92 7.32
N LEU A 50 17.26 -9.18 6.21
CA LEU A 50 18.48 -9.01 5.40
C LEU A 50 19.62 -8.36 6.18
N PHE A 51 19.34 -7.25 6.88
CA PHE A 51 20.40 -6.49 7.58
C PHE A 51 20.76 -7.05 8.94
N ILE A 52 19.79 -7.50 9.73
CA ILE A 52 19.99 -7.95 11.12
C ILE A 52 20.25 -9.45 11.18
N MET A 53 19.34 -10.25 10.60
CA MET A 53 19.39 -11.72 10.70
C MET A 53 20.27 -12.36 9.62
N LYS A 54 20.66 -11.59 8.59
CA LYS A 54 21.35 -12.06 7.38
C LYS A 54 20.60 -13.19 6.67
N ASP A 55 19.27 -13.20 6.78
CA ASP A 55 18.40 -14.16 6.09
C ASP A 55 17.81 -13.50 4.84
N THR A 56 17.98 -14.15 3.70
CA THR A 56 17.52 -13.66 2.39
C THR A 56 16.19 -14.28 1.95
N HIS A 57 15.60 -15.18 2.75
CA HIS A 57 14.39 -15.92 2.40
C HIS A 57 13.23 -14.99 1.98
N TYR A 58 12.92 -13.97 2.77
CA TYR A 58 11.84 -13.03 2.43
C TYR A 58 12.20 -12.08 1.29
N LEU A 59 13.49 -11.78 1.09
CA LEU A 59 13.96 -10.96 -0.02
C LEU A 59 13.71 -11.66 -1.36
N TRP A 60 13.96 -12.98 -1.43
CA TRP A 60 13.62 -13.79 -2.61
C TRP A 60 12.12 -13.77 -2.91
N GLY A 61 11.27 -13.74 -1.90
CA GLY A 61 9.83 -13.58 -2.07
C GLY A 61 9.43 -12.25 -2.73
N ILE A 62 10.06 -11.14 -2.30
CA ILE A 62 9.82 -9.81 -2.89
C ILE A 62 10.34 -9.73 -4.33
N LEU A 63 11.54 -10.28 -4.57
CA LEU A 63 12.11 -10.35 -5.91
C LEU A 63 11.23 -11.20 -6.84
N GLY A 64 10.72 -12.33 -6.35
CA GLY A 64 9.77 -13.16 -7.07
C GLY A 64 8.49 -12.40 -7.44
N LEU A 65 7.92 -11.62 -6.51
CA LEU A 65 6.76 -10.78 -6.80
C LEU A 65 7.05 -9.75 -7.90
N PHE A 66 8.22 -9.10 -7.84
CA PHE A 66 8.65 -8.15 -8.88
C PHE A 66 8.79 -8.81 -10.25
N VAL A 67 9.47 -9.96 -10.32
CA VAL A 67 9.67 -10.70 -11.57
C VAL A 67 8.35 -11.19 -12.16
N ILE A 68 7.45 -11.75 -11.34
CA ILE A 68 6.13 -12.20 -11.79
C ILE A 68 5.30 -11.02 -12.31
N ALA A 69 5.32 -9.88 -11.62
CA ALA A 69 4.62 -8.68 -12.08
C ALA A 69 5.20 -8.14 -13.40
N LEU A 70 6.53 -8.13 -13.54
CA LEU A 70 7.22 -7.69 -14.76
C LEU A 70 6.90 -8.60 -15.95
N VAL A 71 7.05 -9.92 -15.78
CA VAL A 71 6.73 -10.91 -16.81
C VAL A 71 5.24 -10.89 -17.15
N GLY A 72 4.38 -10.80 -16.14
CA GLY A 72 2.93 -10.68 -16.32
C GLY A 72 2.56 -9.46 -17.15
N ASN A 73 3.18 -8.30 -16.88
CA ASN A 73 2.95 -7.09 -17.66
C ASN A 73 3.44 -7.24 -19.11
N LEU A 74 4.62 -7.84 -19.31
CA LEU A 74 5.20 -8.05 -20.63
C LEU A 74 4.37 -9.02 -21.50
N VAL A 75 3.81 -10.08 -20.90
CA VAL A 75 3.02 -11.10 -21.62
C VAL A 75 1.58 -10.64 -21.85
N LEU A 76 0.93 -10.04 -20.84
CA LEU A 76 -0.50 -9.70 -20.90
C LEU A 76 -0.74 -8.31 -21.50
N ASN A 77 0.23 -7.40 -21.46
CA ASN A 77 0.10 -6.06 -22.01
C ASN A 77 1.36 -5.59 -22.78
N PRO A 78 1.78 -6.31 -23.84
CA PRO A 78 3.01 -6.01 -24.56
C PRO A 78 3.01 -4.62 -25.23
N ALA A 79 1.85 -4.08 -25.60
CA ALA A 79 1.73 -2.74 -26.21
C ALA A 79 1.73 -1.59 -25.17
N GLY A 80 1.39 -1.89 -23.91
CA GLY A 80 1.36 -0.91 -22.80
C GLY A 80 2.63 -0.87 -21.97
N PHE A 81 3.57 -1.79 -22.18
CA PHE A 81 4.83 -1.86 -21.43
C PHE A 81 5.77 -0.72 -21.85
N LYS A 82 5.84 0.32 -21.01
CA LYS A 82 6.81 1.41 -21.14
C LYS A 82 7.91 1.22 -20.09
N LEU A 83 9.13 0.96 -20.55
CA LEU A 83 10.30 0.90 -19.67
C LEU A 83 10.76 2.34 -19.34
N GLY A 84 10.23 2.90 -18.25
CA GLY A 84 10.58 4.26 -17.82
C GLY A 84 9.72 4.71 -16.64
N PHE A 85 10.11 5.82 -16.01
CA PHE A 85 9.38 6.40 -14.87
C PHE A 85 8.28 7.38 -15.32
N VAL A 86 8.36 7.86 -16.57
CA VAL A 86 7.47 8.87 -17.14
C VAL A 86 6.19 8.22 -17.66
N GLU A 87 5.04 8.85 -17.40
CA GLU A 87 3.71 8.41 -17.87
C GLU A 87 3.28 7.02 -17.37
N GLN A 88 3.73 6.63 -16.17
CA GLN A 88 3.27 5.40 -15.52
C GLN A 88 1.90 5.60 -14.85
N PRO A 89 0.95 4.66 -14.99
CA PRO A 89 -0.36 4.77 -14.33
C PRO A 89 -0.20 4.91 -12.81
N VAL A 90 -0.92 5.87 -12.21
CA VAL A 90 -0.94 6.13 -10.75
C VAL A 90 0.38 6.65 -10.15
N ALA A 91 1.47 6.63 -10.90
CA ALA A 91 2.78 7.12 -10.45
C ALA A 91 3.10 8.51 -11.00
N HIS A 92 3.85 9.29 -10.23
CA HIS A 92 4.38 10.58 -10.64
C HIS A 92 5.88 10.68 -10.44
N ASN A 93 6.53 11.57 -11.19
CA ASN A 93 7.98 11.76 -11.15
C ASN A 93 8.47 12.69 -10.05
N ALA A 94 7.60 13.15 -9.16
CA ALA A 94 8.02 13.96 -8.01
C ALA A 94 8.75 13.09 -6.96
N HIS A 95 10.03 12.81 -7.22
CA HIS A 95 10.85 11.87 -6.45
C HIS A 95 10.94 12.21 -4.97
N LEU A 96 11.04 13.51 -4.62
CA LEU A 96 11.08 13.97 -3.23
C LEU A 96 9.81 13.56 -2.48
N TRP A 97 8.64 13.79 -3.07
CA TRP A 97 7.36 13.50 -2.43
C TRP A 97 7.07 12.00 -2.40
N ASN A 98 7.53 11.24 -3.40
CA ASN A 98 7.51 9.77 -3.34
C ASN A 98 8.34 9.26 -2.18
N PHE A 99 9.56 9.78 -2.01
CA PHE A 99 10.44 9.40 -0.91
C PHE A 99 9.80 9.73 0.43
N LEU A 100 9.38 10.98 0.64
CA LEU A 100 8.78 11.43 1.90
C LEU A 100 7.48 10.68 2.25
N GLY A 101 6.61 10.44 1.26
CA GLY A 101 5.38 9.68 1.47
C GLY A 101 5.65 8.22 1.85
N MET A 102 6.63 7.58 1.22
CA MET A 102 7.05 6.22 1.58
C MET A 102 7.81 6.18 2.90
N THR A 103 8.55 7.23 3.28
CA THR A 103 9.15 7.36 4.61
C THR A 103 8.06 7.41 5.68
N LEU A 104 7.04 8.25 5.51
CA LEU A 104 5.89 8.29 6.43
C LEU A 104 5.23 6.90 6.57
N THR A 105 4.97 6.24 5.43
CA THR A 105 4.39 4.90 5.41
C THR A 105 5.28 3.88 6.11
N GLY A 106 6.60 3.98 5.94
CA GLY A 106 7.59 3.15 6.61
C GLY A 106 7.57 3.32 8.13
N ILE A 107 7.53 4.56 8.63
CA ILE A 107 7.45 4.83 10.08
C ILE A 107 6.14 4.30 10.65
N CYS A 108 5.01 4.48 9.96
CA CYS A 108 3.74 3.89 10.39
C CYS A 108 3.81 2.35 10.42
N ALA A 109 4.38 1.73 9.39
CA ALA A 109 4.51 0.28 9.30
C ALA A 109 5.41 -0.31 10.39
N THR A 110 6.47 0.42 10.82
CA THR A 110 7.31 -0.03 11.94
C THR A 110 6.58 0.07 13.27
N LEU A 111 5.80 1.13 13.50
CA LEU A 111 4.97 1.29 14.71
C LEU A 111 3.85 0.23 14.79
N LEU A 112 3.24 -0.12 13.65
CA LEU A 112 2.18 -1.13 13.55
C LEU A 112 2.70 -2.58 13.56
N GLY A 113 4.01 -2.80 13.43
CA GLY A 113 4.60 -4.14 13.36
C GLY A 113 4.34 -4.89 12.03
N GLY A 114 3.98 -4.20 10.96
CA GLY A 114 3.71 -4.83 9.65
C GLY A 114 3.40 -3.83 8.54
N CYS A 115 3.68 -4.23 7.29
CA CYS A 115 3.28 -3.47 6.11
C CYS A 115 1.77 -3.61 5.83
N PRO A 116 1.16 -2.75 4.98
CA PRO A 116 -0.28 -2.79 4.71
C PRO A 116 -0.78 -4.17 4.29
N ILE A 117 -0.02 -4.89 3.45
CA ILE A 117 -0.37 -6.25 3.01
C ILE A 117 -0.37 -7.23 4.19
N ARG A 118 0.63 -7.15 5.07
CA ARG A 118 0.71 -8.00 6.27
C ARG A 118 -0.47 -7.74 7.21
N GLN A 119 -0.88 -6.49 7.39
CA GLN A 119 -2.04 -6.13 8.22
C GLN A 119 -3.34 -6.69 7.64
N THR A 120 -3.53 -6.65 6.32
CA THR A 120 -4.69 -7.30 5.67
C THR A 120 -4.72 -8.80 5.90
N VAL A 121 -3.56 -9.46 5.81
CA VAL A 121 -3.44 -10.91 6.03
C VAL A 121 -3.67 -11.29 7.50
N LEU A 122 -3.19 -10.48 8.45
CA LEU A 122 -3.41 -10.68 9.89
C LEU A 122 -4.88 -10.46 10.26
N CYS A 123 -5.51 -9.41 9.73
CA CYS A 123 -6.94 -9.19 9.87
C CYS A 123 -7.76 -10.40 9.38
N ALA A 124 -7.38 -11.00 8.24
CA ALA A 124 -8.03 -12.21 7.72
C ALA A 124 -7.78 -13.47 8.57
N GLN A 125 -6.75 -13.48 9.42
CA GLN A 125 -6.47 -14.56 10.38
C GLN A 125 -7.22 -14.38 11.72
N GLY A 126 -7.94 -13.27 11.91
CA GLY A 126 -8.67 -12.97 13.13
C GLY A 126 -7.94 -12.06 14.12
N ASP A 127 -6.83 -11.44 13.71
CA ASP A 127 -6.16 -10.41 14.51
C ASP A 127 -7.02 -9.13 14.54
N THR A 128 -7.50 -8.77 15.72
CA THR A 128 -8.40 -7.62 15.90
C THR A 128 -7.64 -6.28 15.81
N ASP A 129 -6.37 -6.24 16.24
CA ASP A 129 -5.54 -5.03 16.16
C ASP A 129 -5.22 -4.71 14.69
N ALA A 130 -4.92 -5.75 13.91
CA ALA A 130 -4.79 -5.62 12.46
C ALA A 130 -6.11 -5.21 11.81
N GLY A 131 -7.25 -5.69 12.32
CA GLY A 131 -8.58 -5.27 11.87
C GLY A 131 -8.83 -3.77 12.01
N ILE A 132 -8.52 -3.19 13.17
CA ILE A 132 -8.60 -1.74 13.41
C ILE A 132 -7.68 -0.98 12.43
N THR A 133 -6.48 -1.51 12.21
CA THR A 133 -5.52 -0.93 11.27
C THR A 133 -6.06 -0.90 9.83
N VAL A 134 -6.65 -1.99 9.36
CA VAL A 134 -7.25 -2.09 8.02
C VAL A 134 -8.42 -1.11 7.87
N ILE A 135 -9.29 -1.00 8.88
CA ILE A 135 -10.37 0.01 8.89
C ILE A 135 -9.79 1.42 8.79
N GLY A 136 -8.74 1.72 9.58
CA GLY A 136 -8.04 3.00 9.52
C GLY A 136 -7.45 3.30 8.14
N LEU A 137 -6.85 2.31 7.47
CA LEU A 137 -6.34 2.45 6.11
C LEU A 137 -7.46 2.76 5.10
N ILE A 138 -8.62 2.10 5.22
CA ILE A 138 -9.78 2.33 4.35
C ILE A 138 -10.34 3.74 4.56
N VAL A 139 -10.56 4.14 5.81
CA VAL A 139 -11.07 5.47 6.16
C VAL A 139 -10.09 6.56 5.71
N GLY A 140 -8.79 6.35 5.93
CA GLY A 140 -7.74 7.26 5.48
C GLY A 140 -7.69 7.39 3.96
N ALA A 141 -7.78 6.27 3.22
CA ALA A 141 -7.85 6.29 1.76
C ALA A 141 -9.09 7.05 1.26
N ALA A 142 -10.25 6.81 1.87
CA ALA A 142 -11.47 7.55 1.57
C ALA A 142 -11.29 9.05 1.82
N PHE A 143 -10.69 9.45 2.94
CA PHE A 143 -10.39 10.85 3.23
C PHE A 143 -9.45 11.45 2.18
N CYS A 144 -8.37 10.76 1.81
CA CYS A 144 -7.42 11.26 0.83
C CYS A 144 -8.05 11.50 -0.55
N HIS A 145 -8.93 10.61 -0.98
CA HIS A 145 -9.58 10.70 -2.28
C HIS A 145 -10.73 11.72 -2.31
N ASN A 146 -11.43 11.95 -1.20
CA ASN A 146 -12.55 12.91 -1.14
C ASN A 146 -12.10 14.35 -0.88
N PHE A 147 -10.99 14.56 -0.16
CA PHE A 147 -10.49 15.90 0.22
C PHE A 147 -9.35 16.39 -0.68
N GLY A 148 -9.10 15.74 -1.83
CA GLY A 148 -8.11 16.18 -2.81
C GLY A 148 -6.65 16.06 -2.35
N LEU A 149 -6.36 15.14 -1.43
CA LEU A 149 -5.01 14.84 -0.96
C LEU A 149 -4.30 13.79 -1.83
N ALA A 150 -5.07 13.00 -2.57
CA ALA A 150 -4.55 11.95 -3.43
C ALA A 150 -3.73 12.53 -4.59
N SER A 151 -2.51 12.02 -4.76
CA SER A 151 -1.66 12.34 -5.91
C SER A 151 -2.19 11.68 -7.19
N SER A 152 -1.82 12.24 -8.33
CA SER A 152 -2.11 11.67 -9.65
C SER A 152 -0.85 11.63 -10.52
N GLY A 153 -0.95 11.13 -11.76
CA GLY A 153 0.16 11.18 -12.72
C GLY A 153 0.70 12.59 -12.99
N LYS A 154 -0.10 13.64 -12.72
CA LYS A 154 0.32 15.05 -12.81
C LYS A 154 1.18 15.50 -11.62
N GLY A 155 1.33 14.68 -10.58
CA GLY A 155 2.07 15.01 -9.37
C GLY A 155 1.19 15.07 -8.10
N PRO A 156 1.84 15.32 -6.94
CA PRO A 156 1.16 15.48 -5.67
C PRO A 156 0.47 16.86 -5.57
N THR A 157 -0.74 16.89 -5.01
CA THR A 157 -1.45 18.15 -4.75
C THR A 157 -0.76 18.94 -3.65
N PHE A 158 -0.90 20.26 -3.63
CA PHE A 158 -0.34 21.09 -2.56
C PHE A 158 -0.84 20.63 -1.17
N ASN A 159 -2.13 20.30 -1.06
CA ASN A 159 -2.71 19.78 0.18
C ASN A 159 -2.11 18.42 0.56
N GLY A 160 -1.85 17.54 -0.41
CA GLY A 160 -1.18 16.25 -0.18
C GLY A 160 0.25 16.42 0.32
N GLN A 161 1.00 17.38 -0.23
CA GLN A 161 2.35 17.73 0.22
C GLN A 161 2.35 18.18 1.69
N VAL A 162 1.43 19.09 2.04
CA VAL A 162 1.25 19.56 3.43
C VAL A 162 0.85 18.41 4.35
N ALA A 163 -0.06 17.53 3.92
CA ALA A 163 -0.50 16.38 4.70
C ALA A 163 0.65 15.39 4.99
N VAL A 164 1.56 15.16 4.04
CA VAL A 164 2.74 14.31 4.27
C VAL A 164 3.65 14.91 5.34
N VAL A 165 3.95 16.21 5.26
CA VAL A 165 4.80 16.88 6.25
C VAL A 165 4.16 16.85 7.64
N LEU A 166 2.88 17.20 7.75
CA LEU A 166 2.14 17.13 9.01
C LEU A 166 2.09 15.69 9.56
N GLY A 167 1.85 14.72 8.69
CA GLY A 167 1.84 13.30 9.05
C GLY A 167 3.17 12.84 9.64
N ILE A 168 4.30 13.22 9.02
CA ILE A 168 5.64 12.89 9.55
C ILE A 168 5.82 13.51 10.93
N VAL A 169 5.50 14.79 11.11
CA VAL A 169 5.63 15.48 12.41
C VAL A 169 4.79 14.79 13.49
N LEU A 170 3.52 14.51 13.21
CA LEU A 170 2.60 13.88 14.16
C LEU A 170 3.05 12.46 14.54
N VAL A 171 3.45 11.65 13.56
CA VAL A 171 3.90 10.27 13.79
C VAL A 171 5.22 10.25 14.55
N LEU A 172 6.14 11.18 14.29
CA LEU A 172 7.38 11.30 15.06
C LEU A 172 7.10 11.70 16.51
N ILE A 173 6.25 12.70 16.74
CA ILE A 173 5.83 13.08 18.11
C ILE A 173 5.24 11.88 18.84
N TYR A 174 4.30 11.18 18.19
CA TYR A 174 3.70 9.97 18.76
C TYR A 174 4.77 8.92 19.09
N ALA A 175 5.66 8.61 18.14
CA ALA A 175 6.74 7.65 18.34
C ALA A 175 7.63 8.01 19.54
N PHE A 176 8.06 9.28 19.66
CA PHE A 176 8.86 9.73 20.80
C PHE A 176 8.12 9.60 22.13
N THR A 177 6.84 9.99 22.18
CA THR A 177 6.03 9.85 23.40
C THR A 177 5.78 8.39 23.79
N ALA A 178 5.50 7.53 22.81
CA ALA A 178 5.26 6.11 23.02
C ALA A 178 6.52 5.38 23.50
N ILE A 179 7.69 5.73 22.96
CA ILE A 179 8.98 5.19 23.42
C ILE A 179 9.26 5.65 24.86
N ARG A 180 9.11 6.95 25.15
CA ARG A 180 9.36 7.50 26.49
C ARG A 180 8.48 6.84 27.56
N ASN A 181 7.22 6.56 27.25
CA ASN A 181 6.29 5.89 28.16
C ASN A 181 6.62 4.41 28.38
N LYS A 182 7.45 3.79 27.54
CA LYS A 182 7.92 2.41 27.71
C LYS A 182 9.16 2.30 28.59
N GLU A 183 9.91 3.38 28.71
CA GLU A 183 11.14 3.47 29.52
C GLU A 183 10.88 4.00 30.95
N ALA A 184 9.70 4.55 31.21
CA ALA A 184 9.22 5.01 32.53
C ALA A 184 8.39 3.92 33.22
#